data_AF-C6WE34-F1
#
_entry.id   AF-C6WE34-F1
#
_cell.length_a   1.000
_cell.length_b   1.000
_cell.length_c   1.000
_cell.angle_alpha   90.00
_cell.angle_beta   90.00
_cell.angle_gamma   90.00
#
_symmetry.space_group_name_H-M   'P 1'
#
loop_
_entity.id
_entity.type
_entity.pdbx_description
1 polymer ?
#
loop_
_entity_poly.entity_id
_entity_poly.type
_entity_poly.pdbx_seq_one_letter_code
_entity_poly.pdbx_strand_id
1 'polypeptide(L)'
;MPPAPDEATTRAYITALDVIDPRITGGKTDKAILKGRELCVDVPVMGNDQVRLTALVRERFSPPNDPEAFDSRTAASVLSVVREHLCPDY
;
A
#
# COMPACT_ATOMS: atom_id res chain seq x y z
N MET A 1 -4.37 -6.60 -12.46
CA MET A 1 -4.15 -6.68 -11.00
C MET A 1 -3.48 -8.01 -10.70
N PRO A 2 -2.40 -8.06 -9.90
CA PRO A 2 -1.76 -9.30 -9.49
C PRO A 2 -2.76 -10.28 -8.85
N PRO A 3 -2.49 -11.61 -8.84
CA PRO A 3 -3.31 -12.57 -8.10
C PRO A 3 -3.37 -12.21 -6.60
N ALA A 4 -4.30 -12.82 -5.86
CA ALA A 4 -4.31 -12.68 -4.42
C ALA A 4 -3.03 -13.33 -3.85
N PRO A 5 -2.34 -12.69 -2.88
CA PRO A 5 -1.19 -13.29 -2.22
C PRO A 5 -1.60 -14.54 -1.44
N ASP A 6 -0.65 -15.44 -1.22
CA ASP A 6 -0.82 -16.54 -0.27
C ASP A 6 -0.85 -16.05 1.19
N GLU A 7 -1.12 -16.95 2.12
CA GLU A 7 -1.24 -16.60 3.55
C GLU A 7 0.07 -16.06 4.14
N ALA A 8 1.21 -16.60 3.71
CA ALA A 8 2.52 -16.19 4.19
C ALA A 8 2.84 -14.76 3.75
N THR A 9 2.63 -14.45 2.46
CA THR A 9 2.80 -13.14 1.87
C THR A 9 1.82 -12.13 2.46
N THR A 10 0.57 -12.54 2.66
CA THR A 10 -0.45 -11.73 3.34
C THR A 10 0.00 -11.32 4.73
N ARG A 11 0.49 -12.27 5.53
CA ARG A 11 0.94 -11.99 6.90
C ARG A 11 2.14 -11.04 6.91
N ALA A 12 3.13 -11.30 6.04
CA ALA A 12 4.31 -10.44 5.92
C ALA A 12 3.93 -9.01 5.52
N TYR A 13 3.07 -8.85 4.50
CA TYR A 13 2.58 -7.57 4.03
C TYR A 13 1.85 -6.78 5.14
N ILE A 14 0.92 -7.42 5.85
CA ILE A 14 0.17 -6.77 6.93
C ILE A 14 1.08 -6.39 8.10
N THR A 15 1.98 -7.29 8.51
CA THR A 15 2.97 -6.97 9.56
C THR A 15 3.85 -5.80 9.15
N ALA A 16 4.30 -5.73 7.90
CA ALA A 16 5.10 -4.62 7.41
C ALA A 16 4.32 -3.29 7.43
N LEU A 17 3.05 -3.30 7.04
CA LEU A 17 2.19 -2.11 7.15
C LEU A 17 1.95 -1.68 8.61
N ASP A 18 1.70 -2.62 9.51
CA ASP A 18 1.44 -2.32 10.92
C ASP A 18 2.69 -1.78 11.65
N VAL A 19 3.90 -2.18 11.22
CA VAL A 19 5.16 -1.59 11.70
C VAL A 19 5.31 -0.14 11.26
N ILE A 20 4.82 0.23 10.07
CA ILE A 20 4.81 1.62 9.62
C ILE A 20 3.81 2.42 10.46
N ASP A 21 2.55 2.00 10.44
CA ASP A 21 1.47 2.56 11.25
C ASP A 21 0.25 1.62 11.23
N PRO A 22 -0.22 1.08 12.37
CA PRO A 22 -1.35 0.16 12.41
C PRO A 22 -2.68 0.80 11.94
N ARG A 23 -2.76 2.13 11.86
CA ARG A 23 -3.92 2.84 11.28
C ARG A 23 -4.04 2.61 9.78
N ILE A 24 -2.96 2.21 9.08
CA ILE A 24 -2.94 1.94 7.64
C ILE A 24 -3.86 0.75 7.31
N THR A 25 -3.73 -0.32 8.08
CA THR A 25 -4.58 -1.50 7.93
C THR A 25 -5.95 -1.27 8.59
N GLY A 26 -5.96 -0.55 9.72
CA GLY A 26 -7.17 -0.27 10.49
C GLY A 26 -7.91 -1.53 10.91
N GLY A 27 -7.17 -2.64 11.09
CA GLY A 27 -7.71 -3.98 11.36
C GLY A 27 -8.46 -4.62 10.19
N LYS A 28 -8.34 -4.08 8.97
CA LYS A 28 -9.04 -4.56 7.76
C LYS A 28 -8.07 -5.15 6.75
N THR A 29 -7.54 -6.33 7.06
CA THR A 29 -6.57 -7.06 6.25
C THR A 29 -6.98 -7.17 4.77
N ASP A 30 -8.17 -7.67 4.48
CA ASP A 30 -8.63 -7.86 3.09
C ASP A 30 -8.69 -6.53 2.31
N LYS A 31 -9.06 -5.44 3.00
CA LYS A 31 -9.11 -4.10 2.40
C LYS A 31 -7.71 -3.58 2.12
N ALA A 32 -6.75 -3.78 3.03
CA ALA A 32 -5.37 -3.40 2.81
C ALA A 32 -4.75 -4.15 1.61
N ILE A 33 -4.98 -5.47 1.53
CA ILE A 33 -4.51 -6.30 0.41
C ILE A 33 -5.12 -5.81 -0.92
N LEU A 34 -6.44 -5.56 -0.94
CA LEU A 34 -7.10 -5.07 -2.14
C LEU A 34 -6.50 -3.74 -2.61
N LYS A 35 -6.37 -2.75 -1.71
CA LYS A 35 -5.74 -1.46 -2.03
C LYS A 35 -4.31 -1.60 -2.55
N GLY A 36 -3.51 -2.48 -1.96
CA GLY A 36 -2.14 -2.75 -2.38
C GLY A 36 -2.08 -3.35 -3.78
N ARG A 37 -2.93 -4.35 -4.06
CA ARG A 37 -3.01 -4.98 -5.38
C ARG A 37 -3.52 -4.01 -6.47
N GLU A 38 -4.47 -3.14 -6.13
CA GLU A 38 -4.92 -2.07 -7.03
C GLU A 38 -3.78 -1.10 -7.35
N LEU A 39 -2.97 -0.72 -6.36
CA LEU A 39 -1.81 0.14 -6.56
C LEU A 39 -0.80 -0.47 -7.54
N CYS A 40 -0.59 -1.80 -7.51
CA CYS A 40 0.29 -2.48 -8.49
C CYS A 40 -0.15 -2.27 -9.95
N VAL A 41 -1.45 -2.05 -10.21
CA VAL A 41 -1.97 -1.79 -11.56
C VAL A 41 -1.68 -0.36 -12.02
N ASP A 42 -1.63 0.57 -11.07
CA ASP A 42 -1.39 1.98 -11.37
C ASP A 42 0.10 2.30 -11.60
N VAL A 43 1.01 1.51 -11.03
CA VAL A 43 2.46 1.71 -11.16
C VAL A 43 2.93 1.78 -12.63
N PRO A 44 2.58 0.84 -13.53
CA PRO A 44 2.97 0.93 -14.94
C PRO A 44 2.36 2.14 -15.66
N VAL A 45 1.15 2.57 -15.28
CA VAL A 45 0.43 3.69 -15.90
C VAL A 45 1.03 5.03 -15.50
N MET A 46 1.49 5.15 -14.26
CA MET A 46 2.10 6.36 -13.72
C MET A 46 3.62 6.40 -13.92
N GLY A 47 4.22 5.29 -14.39
CA GLY A 47 5.67 5.14 -14.52
C GLY A 47 6.36 5.22 -13.16
N ASN A 48 7.63 5.62 -13.15
CA ASN A 48 8.41 5.84 -11.92
C ASN A 48 8.18 7.24 -11.30
N ASP A 49 7.01 7.86 -11.50
CA ASP A 49 6.66 9.13 -10.85
C ASP A 49 6.35 8.90 -9.36
N GLN A 50 7.41 8.93 -8.56
CA GLN A 50 7.36 8.67 -7.13
C GLN A 50 6.45 9.67 -6.39
N VAL A 51 6.36 10.91 -6.85
CA VAL A 51 5.52 11.94 -6.21
C VAL A 51 4.05 11.58 -6.40
N ARG A 52 3.67 11.24 -7.63
CA ARG A 52 2.30 10.84 -7.97
C ARG A 52 1.88 9.54 -7.28
N LEU A 53 2.76 8.54 -7.28
CA LEU A 53 2.49 7.26 -6.59
C LEU A 53 2.35 7.44 -5.08
N THR A 54 3.16 8.29 -4.46
CA THR A 54 3.06 8.61 -3.03
C THR A 54 1.75 9.33 -2.71
N ALA A 55 1.32 10.29 -3.55
CA ALA A 55 0.03 10.97 -3.38
C ALA A 55 -1.15 10.00 -3.48
N LEU A 56 -1.08 9.06 -4.42
CA LEU A 56 -2.09 8.02 -4.60
C LEU A 56 -2.17 7.05 -3.41
N VAL A 57 -1.02 6.72 -2.81
CA VAL A 57 -0.98 5.94 -1.57
C VAL A 57 -1.68 6.68 -0.44
N ARG A 58 -1.45 7.99 -0.28
CA ARG A 58 -2.16 8.79 0.74
C ARG A 58 -3.67 8.75 0.51
N GLU A 59 -4.12 8.98 -0.72
CA GLU A 59 -5.54 8.91 -1.07
C GLU A 59 -6.16 7.55 -0.71
N ARG A 60 -5.48 6.45 -1.01
CA ARG A 60 -6.01 5.10 -0.77
C ARG A 60 -5.92 4.67 0.67
N PHE A 61 -4.81 4.92 1.34
CA PHE A 61 -4.50 4.30 2.63
C PHE A 61 -4.85 5.19 3.82
N SER A 62 -5.00 6.51 3.66
CA SER A 62 -5.36 7.38 4.77
C SER A 62 -6.70 7.02 5.43
N PRO A 63 -6.82 7.21 6.76
CA PRO A 63 -8.07 7.04 7.47
C PRO A 63 -9.16 7.96 6.90
N PRO A 64 -10.43 7.50 6.85
CA PRO A 64 -11.53 8.31 6.30
C PRO A 64 -11.71 9.67 6.97
N ASN A 65 -11.36 9.76 8.26
CA ASN A 65 -11.53 10.96 9.08
C ASN A 65 -10.22 11.72 9.30
N ASP A 66 -9.12 11.28 8.68
CA ASP A 66 -7.83 11.94 8.76
C ASP A 66 -7.01 11.68 7.49
N PRO A 67 -7.43 12.23 6.33
CA PRO A 67 -6.72 12.04 5.06
C PRO A 67 -5.27 12.55 5.09
N GLU A 68 -4.95 13.48 6.00
CA GLU A 68 -3.63 14.07 6.17
C GLU A 68 -2.76 13.38 7.24
N ALA A 69 -3.31 12.43 8.01
CA ALA A 69 -2.57 11.69 9.05
C ALA A 69 -1.30 11.02 8.52
N PHE A 70 -1.30 10.65 7.24
CA PHE A 70 -0.13 10.11 6.57
C PHE A 70 0.61 11.19 5.79
N ASP A 71 1.82 11.47 6.25
CA ASP A 71 2.78 12.30 5.54
C ASP A 71 3.36 11.57 4.32
N SER A 72 4.08 12.32 3.48
CA SER A 72 4.71 11.77 2.27
C SER A 72 5.73 10.67 2.58
N ARG A 73 6.38 10.71 3.75
CA ARG A 73 7.37 9.70 4.15
C ARG A 73 6.71 8.37 4.46
N THR A 74 5.60 8.41 5.19
CA THR A 74 4.79 7.23 5.52
C THR A 74 4.23 6.62 4.25
N ALA A 75 3.67 7.43 3.37
CA ALA A 75 3.13 6.97 2.08
C ALA A 75 4.22 6.36 1.17
N ALA A 76 5.43 6.94 1.14
CA ALA A 76 6.55 6.34 0.40
C ALA A 76 6.96 4.98 0.98
N SER A 77 6.90 4.81 2.31
CA SER A 77 7.19 3.54 2.97
C SER A 77 6.13 2.47 2.63
N VAL A 78 4.85 2.87 2.62
CA VAL A 78 3.75 1.98 2.20
C VAL A 78 3.89 1.58 0.73
N LEU A 79 4.25 2.50 -0.16
CA LEU A 79 4.53 2.20 -1.56
C LEU A 79 5.64 1.14 -1.69
N SER A 80 6.71 1.27 -0.90
CA SER A 80 7.81 0.30 -0.89
C SER A 80 7.33 -1.09 -0.48
N VAL A 81 6.58 -1.19 0.62
CA VAL A 81 6.02 -2.45 1.13
C VAL A 81 5.08 -3.10 0.11
N VAL A 82 4.24 -2.30 -0.56
CA VAL A 82 3.37 -2.80 -1.63
C VAL A 82 4.17 -3.39 -2.78
N ARG A 83 5.21 -2.69 -3.26
CA ARG A 83 6.06 -3.19 -4.36
C ARG A 83 6.80 -4.47 -3.97
N GLU A 84 7.37 -4.50 -2.77
CA GLU A 84 8.14 -5.64 -2.25
C GLU A 84 7.29 -6.90 -2.13
N HIS A 85 6.07 -6.80 -1.58
CA HIS A 85 5.27 -7.98 -1.26
C HIS A 85 4.21 -8.33 -2.31
N LEU A 86 3.65 -7.35 -3.01
CA LEU A 86 2.48 -7.55 -3.87
C LEU A 86 2.74 -7.26 -5.35
N CYS A 87 3.80 -6.51 -5.68
CA CYS A 87 4.15 -6.15 -7.05
C CYS A 87 5.61 -6.50 -7.44
N PRO A 88 6.17 -7.68 -7.10
CA PRO A 88 7.58 -7.95 -7.36
C PRO A 88 7.96 -7.95 -8.86
N ASP A 89 6.98 -8.18 -9.74
CA ASP A 89 7.16 -8.24 -11.20
C ASP A 89 6.73 -6.95 -11.95
N TYR A 90 6.39 -5.86 -11.24
CA TYR A 90 5.83 -4.61 -11.81
C TYR A 90 6.62 -3.33 -11.49
#